data_AF-A0A660Q3J7-F1
#
_entry.id   AF-A0A660Q3J7-F1
#
_cell.length_a   1.000
_cell.length_b   1.000
_cell.length_c   1.000
_cell.angle_alpha   90.00
_cell.angle_beta   90.00
_cell.angle_gamma   90.00
#
_symmetry.space_group_name_H-M   'P 1'
#
loop_
_entity.id
_entity.type
_entity.pdbx_description
1 polymer ?
#
loop_
_entity_poly.entity_id
_entity_poly.type
_entity_poly.pdbx_seq_one_letter_code
_entity_poly.pdbx_strand_id
1 'polypeptide(L)'
;MTDHYYYLKNLVVQKKVVTAGPVFDPVFGLIILRTDSKEEALHIMDNEPSVVQGVHTYIISRMTVSLLMDHLSPERYPGEIADKILRKEVVVPAGIDQVWEAWTTSDGALIFFSTDNKIELRPGGPYEIYFNSQAAYGQRVSEGCRILSYLLKQMLSFERNAPPGFGPLRE
;
A
#
# COMPACT_ATOMS: atom_id res chain seq x y z
N MET A 1 -30.81 2.82 13.75
CA MET A 1 -29.43 2.99 14.27
C MET A 1 -28.78 1.68 14.70
N THR A 2 -29.46 0.80 15.44
CA THR A 2 -28.90 -0.52 15.83
C THR A 2 -28.58 -1.41 14.62
N ASP A 3 -29.51 -1.50 13.66
CA ASP A 3 -29.32 -2.35 12.47
C ASP A 3 -28.20 -1.85 11.56
N HIS A 4 -28.12 -0.52 11.37
CA HIS A 4 -27.00 0.17 10.71
C HIS A 4 -25.65 -0.25 11.31
N TYR A 5 -25.53 -0.20 12.65
CA TYR A 5 -24.31 -0.57 13.33
C TYR A 5 -23.91 -2.03 13.08
N TYR A 6 -24.86 -2.97 13.21
CA TYR A 6 -24.56 -4.40 12.98
C TYR A 6 -24.28 -4.72 11.51
N TYR A 7 -24.96 -4.04 10.58
CA TYR A 7 -24.72 -4.15 9.15
C TYR A 7 -23.28 -3.75 8.80
N LEU A 8 -22.85 -2.55 9.23
CA LEU A 8 -21.48 -2.08 9.01
C LEU A 8 -20.46 -2.96 9.73
N LYS A 9 -20.76 -3.42 10.94
CA LYS A 9 -19.88 -4.33 11.69
C LYS A 9 -19.66 -5.65 10.95
N ASN A 10 -20.69 -6.21 10.32
CA ASN A 10 -20.54 -7.41 9.48
C ASN A 10 -19.66 -7.13 8.26
N LEU A 11 -19.81 -5.97 7.62
CA LEU A 11 -18.96 -5.58 6.49
C LEU A 11 -17.49 -5.34 6.89
N VAL A 12 -17.22 -4.89 8.13
CA VAL A 12 -15.85 -4.83 8.68
C VAL A 12 -15.25 -6.24 8.77
N VAL A 13 -16.00 -7.23 9.28
CA VAL A 13 -15.54 -8.63 9.34
C VAL A 13 -15.23 -9.17 7.95
N GLN A 14 -16.02 -8.78 6.95
CA GLN A 14 -15.80 -9.13 5.54
C GLN A 14 -14.70 -8.31 4.86
N LYS A 15 -14.04 -7.38 5.57
CA LYS A 15 -13.02 -6.45 5.05
C LYS A 15 -13.53 -5.51 3.94
N LYS A 16 -14.84 -5.26 3.89
CA LYS A 16 -15.50 -4.36 2.93
C LYS A 16 -15.67 -2.94 3.46
N VAL A 17 -15.72 -2.74 4.78
CA VAL A 17 -15.67 -1.42 5.42
C VAL A 17 -14.30 -1.25 6.07
N VAL A 18 -13.58 -0.20 5.69
CA VAL A 18 -12.27 0.17 6.25
C VAL A 18 -12.43 1.02 7.50
N THR A 19 -13.33 2.00 7.44
CA THR A 19 -13.72 2.83 8.59
C THR A 19 -15.14 3.33 8.38
N ALA A 20 -15.86 3.51 9.49
CA ALA A 20 -17.18 4.11 9.50
C ALA A 20 -17.40 4.88 10.81
N GLY A 21 -17.97 6.07 10.74
CA GLY A 21 -18.31 6.84 11.92
C GLY A 21 -18.83 8.24 11.62
N PRO A 22 -19.32 8.93 12.67
CA PRO A 22 -19.70 10.33 12.55
C PRO A 22 -18.45 11.20 12.47
N VAL A 23 -18.45 12.13 11.52
CA VAL A 23 -17.60 13.32 11.53
C VAL A 23 -18.41 14.41 12.23
N PHE A 24 -17.77 15.10 13.16
CA PHE A 24 -18.34 16.24 13.86
C PHE A 24 -17.66 17.49 13.29
N ASP A 25 -18.45 18.51 12.98
CA ASP A 25 -18.01 19.81 12.45
C ASP A 25 -17.43 19.79 11.01
N PRO A 26 -18.27 19.71 9.96
CA PRO A 26 -19.73 19.58 10.00
C PRO A 26 -20.19 18.15 10.32
N VAL A 27 -21.44 17.99 10.73
CA VAL A 27 -22.00 16.67 11.07
C VAL A 27 -22.36 15.89 9.80
N PHE A 28 -21.64 14.80 9.54
CA PHE A 28 -21.99 13.82 8.51
C PHE A 28 -21.43 12.43 8.84
N GLY A 29 -21.97 11.38 8.21
CA GLY A 29 -21.41 10.04 8.29
C GLY A 29 -20.29 9.86 7.27
N LEU A 30 -19.12 9.41 7.71
CA LEU A 30 -18.05 8.96 6.82
C LEU A 30 -18.01 7.44 6.83
N ILE A 31 -18.06 6.82 5.65
CA ILE A 31 -17.82 5.39 5.45
C ILE A 31 -16.80 5.25 4.32
N ILE A 32 -15.70 4.54 4.57
CA ILE A 32 -14.73 4.16 3.55
C ILE A 32 -14.93 2.69 3.23
N LEU A 33 -15.37 2.40 2.01
CA LEU A 33 -15.57 1.05 1.50
C LEU A 33 -14.34 0.57 0.73
N ARG A 34 -14.03 -0.72 0.86
CA ARG A 34 -13.10 -1.46 0.01
C ARG A 34 -13.92 -2.46 -0.81
N THR A 35 -14.11 -2.14 -2.08
CA THR A 35 -14.87 -2.94 -3.05
C THR A 35 -14.10 -3.09 -4.35
N ASP A 36 -14.44 -4.10 -5.14
CA ASP A 36 -13.79 -4.36 -6.42
C ASP A 36 -14.35 -3.47 -7.55
N SER A 37 -15.55 -2.92 -7.35
CA SER A 37 -16.22 -2.04 -8.31
C SER A 37 -17.06 -0.93 -7.65
N LYS A 38 -17.49 0.04 -8.46
CA LYS A 38 -18.43 1.09 -8.02
C LYS A 38 -19.83 0.52 -7.80
N GLU A 39 -20.23 -0.45 -8.61
CA GLU A 39 -21.54 -1.10 -8.56
C GLU A 39 -21.72 -1.87 -7.26
N GLU A 40 -20.69 -2.56 -6.79
CA GLU A 40 -20.71 -3.23 -5.49
C GLU A 40 -20.86 -2.20 -4.35
N ALA A 41 -20.14 -1.08 -4.43
CA ALA A 41 -20.18 -0.04 -3.41
C ALA A 41 -21.56 0.63 -3.34
N LEU A 42 -22.18 0.89 -4.49
CA LEU A 42 -23.56 1.37 -4.59
C LEU A 42 -24.54 0.34 -4.00
N HIS A 43 -24.41 -0.93 -4.38
CA HIS A 43 -25.27 -1.99 -3.85
C HIS A 43 -25.20 -2.10 -2.32
N ILE A 44 -24.01 -1.97 -1.73
CA ILE A 44 -23.84 -1.92 -0.28
C ILE A 44 -24.60 -0.74 0.32
N MET A 45 -24.42 0.47 -0.22
CA MET A 45 -25.04 1.67 0.34
C MET A 45 -26.55 1.73 0.12
N ASP A 46 -27.06 1.23 -1.01
CA ASP A 46 -28.50 1.16 -1.32
C ASP A 46 -29.23 0.17 -0.40
N ASN A 47 -28.53 -0.82 0.14
CA ASN A 47 -29.08 -1.81 1.09
C ASN A 47 -28.69 -1.51 2.54
N GLU A 48 -28.01 -0.40 2.80
CA GLU A 48 -27.61 -0.02 4.14
C GLU A 48 -28.89 0.38 4.93
N PRO A 49 -29.14 -0.23 6.11
CA PRO A 49 -30.40 -0.04 6.83
C PRO A 49 -30.82 1.40 7.09
N SER A 50 -29.88 2.31 7.41
CA SER A 50 -30.23 3.71 7.65
C SER A 50 -30.54 4.49 6.37
N VAL A 51 -29.95 4.12 5.23
CA VAL A 51 -30.32 4.66 3.90
C VAL A 51 -31.71 4.15 3.50
N VAL A 52 -31.96 2.84 3.62
CA VAL A 52 -33.27 2.23 3.30
C VAL A 52 -34.39 2.82 4.15
N GLN A 53 -34.11 3.09 5.43
CA GLN A 53 -35.06 3.73 6.35
C GLN A 53 -35.19 5.25 6.14
N GLY A 54 -34.45 5.85 5.20
CA GLY A 54 -34.47 7.29 4.93
C GLY A 54 -33.86 8.16 6.03
N VAL A 55 -33.10 7.56 6.94
CA VAL A 55 -32.40 8.26 8.03
C VAL A 55 -31.15 8.97 7.50
N HIS A 56 -30.44 8.34 6.57
CA HIS A 56 -29.26 8.91 5.92
C HIS A 56 -29.42 8.98 4.41
N THR A 57 -28.77 9.97 3.81
CA THR A 57 -28.47 10.01 2.38
C THR A 57 -26.96 9.87 2.20
N TYR A 58 -26.53 9.54 0.98
CA TYR A 58 -25.11 9.36 0.71
C TYR A 58 -24.69 9.93 -0.64
N ILE A 59 -23.41 10.28 -0.74
CA ILE A 59 -22.71 10.55 -1.99
C ILE A 59 -21.52 9.61 -2.01
N ILE A 60 -21.29 8.95 -3.15
CA ILE A 60 -20.16 8.03 -3.31
C ILE A 60 -19.15 8.59 -4.30
N SER A 61 -17.88 8.56 -3.92
CA SER A 61 -16.76 9.03 -4.73
C SER A 61 -15.60 8.05 -4.64
N ARG A 62 -14.86 7.90 -5.75
CA ARG A 62 -13.66 7.06 -5.77
C ARG A 62 -12.55 7.75 -4.98
N MET A 63 -12.09 7.10 -3.92
CA MET A 63 -10.89 7.52 -3.18
C MET A 63 -9.67 6.77 -3.73
N THR A 64 -8.60 7.51 -4.03
CA THR A 64 -7.27 6.91 -4.24
C THR A 64 -6.46 7.17 -2.98
N VAL A 65 -6.09 6.10 -2.27
CA VAL A 65 -5.25 6.22 -1.09
C VAL A 65 -3.81 6.41 -1.54
N SER A 66 -3.30 7.64 -1.43
CA SER A 66 -1.90 7.96 -1.77
C SER A 66 -0.96 7.81 -0.58
N LEU A 67 -1.47 8.04 0.64
CA LEU A 67 -0.75 7.94 1.90
C LEU A 67 -1.69 7.32 2.93
N LEU A 68 -1.19 6.34 3.66
CA LEU A 68 -1.85 5.74 4.81
C LEU A 68 -0.85 5.77 5.96
N MET A 69 -1.31 6.12 7.16
CA MET A 69 -0.42 6.10 8.32
C MET A 69 -0.07 4.66 8.65
N ASP A 70 1.16 4.26 8.32
CA ASP A 70 1.78 3.09 8.91
C ASP A 70 2.32 3.52 10.28
N HIS A 71 1.96 2.83 11.36
CA HIS A 71 2.58 3.00 12.67
C HIS A 71 4.00 2.38 12.65
N LEU A 72 4.91 3.05 11.94
CA LEU A 72 6.32 2.69 11.87
C LEU A 72 7.07 3.34 13.03
N SER A 73 8.09 2.64 13.55
CA SER A 73 8.99 3.24 14.54
C SER A 73 9.60 4.53 13.96
N PRO A 74 9.65 5.64 14.73
CA PRO A 74 10.35 6.86 14.30
C PRO A 74 11.82 6.60 13.94
N GLU A 75 12.42 5.56 14.52
CA GLU A 75 13.81 5.13 14.27
C GLU A 75 14.01 4.52 12.88
N ARG A 76 12.94 4.20 12.15
CA ARG A 76 13.04 3.62 10.79
C ARG A 76 13.58 4.62 9.77
N TYR A 77 13.30 5.90 9.95
CA TYR A 77 13.71 6.95 9.02
C TYR A 77 14.76 7.84 9.68
N PRO A 78 15.76 8.30 8.92
CA PRO A 78 16.75 9.22 9.46
C PRO A 78 16.05 10.51 9.91
N GLY A 79 16.41 10.99 11.10
CA GLY A 79 15.83 12.23 11.65
C GLY A 79 16.17 13.48 10.81
N GLU A 80 17.26 13.43 10.05
CA GLU A 80 17.65 14.45 9.06
C GLU A 80 17.69 13.82 7.66
N ILE A 81 16.95 14.42 6.72
CA ILE A 81 16.95 14.01 5.33
C ILE A 81 18.07 14.75 4.61
N ALA A 82 18.97 14.02 3.95
CA ALA A 82 20.00 14.65 3.14
C ALA A 82 19.41 15.23 1.83
N ASP A 83 19.84 16.43 1.44
CA ASP A 83 19.43 17.08 0.18
C ASP A 83 20.02 16.44 -1.09
N LYS A 84 20.74 15.31 -0.94
CA LYS A 84 21.41 14.62 -2.05
C LYS A 84 20.46 13.66 -2.75
N ILE A 85 20.23 13.89 -4.04
CA ILE A 85 19.33 13.07 -4.87
C ILE A 85 20.12 12.42 -6.01
N LEU A 86 19.95 11.11 -6.21
CA LEU A 86 20.44 10.39 -7.38
C LEU A 86 19.33 10.28 -8.43
N ARG A 87 19.61 10.71 -9.67
CA ARG A 87 18.69 10.59 -10.81
C ARG A 87 19.36 9.81 -11.93
N LYS A 88 18.65 8.82 -12.47
CA LYS A 88 19.11 8.03 -13.61
C LYS A 88 17.94 7.73 -14.54
N GLU A 89 18.19 7.88 -15.83
CA GLU A 89 17.26 7.52 -16.90
C GLU A 89 17.96 6.59 -17.91
N VAL A 90 17.20 5.66 -18.47
CA VAL A 90 17.65 4.73 -19.51
C VAL A 90 16.46 4.27 -20.35
N VAL A 91 16.67 4.11 -21.65
CA VAL A 91 15.70 3.46 -22.55
C VAL A 91 15.95 1.96 -22.52
N VAL A 92 14.92 1.17 -22.24
CA VAL A 92 14.98 -0.30 -22.25
C VAL A 92 14.19 -0.86 -23.43
N PRO A 93 14.68 -1.91 -24.12
CA PRO A 93 13.99 -2.52 -25.26
C PRO A 93 12.88 -3.48 -24.80
N ALA A 94 11.91 -2.99 -24.02
CA ALA A 94 10.80 -3.78 -23.49
C ALA A 94 9.51 -2.95 -23.40
N GLY A 95 8.35 -3.60 -23.47
CA GLY A 95 7.06 -2.95 -23.27
C GLY A 95 6.80 -2.61 -21.80
N ILE A 96 5.93 -1.62 -21.53
CA ILE A 96 5.65 -1.18 -20.15
C ILE A 96 5.09 -2.32 -19.27
N ASP A 97 4.34 -3.26 -19.84
CA ASP A 97 3.82 -4.41 -19.11
C ASP A 97 4.93 -5.33 -18.60
N GLN A 98 5.92 -5.60 -19.46
CA GLN A 98 7.08 -6.42 -19.12
C GLN A 98 7.96 -5.73 -18.08
N VAL A 99 8.19 -4.41 -18.23
CA VAL A 99 8.94 -3.62 -17.25
C VAL A 99 8.21 -3.60 -15.91
N TRP A 100 6.89 -3.39 -15.92
CA TRP A 100 6.10 -3.37 -14.71
C TRP A 100 6.16 -4.72 -13.98
N GLU A 101 5.96 -5.82 -14.70
CA GLU A 101 6.08 -7.17 -14.15
C GLU A 101 7.48 -7.42 -13.57
N ALA A 102 8.54 -7.08 -14.32
CA ALA A 102 9.93 -7.22 -13.87
C ALA A 102 10.19 -6.53 -12.52
N TRP A 103 9.62 -5.35 -12.29
CA TRP A 103 9.84 -4.57 -11.06
C TRP A 103 8.88 -4.90 -9.91
N THR A 104 7.72 -5.51 -10.18
CA THR A 104 6.62 -5.62 -9.19
C THR A 104 6.21 -7.04 -8.83
N THR A 105 6.81 -8.06 -9.44
CA THR A 105 6.60 -9.46 -9.08
C THR A 105 7.91 -10.12 -8.66
N SER A 106 7.81 -11.15 -7.82
CA SER A 106 8.99 -11.90 -7.40
C SER A 106 9.69 -12.57 -8.59
N ASP A 107 8.91 -13.21 -9.47
CA ASP A 107 9.42 -13.87 -10.67
C ASP A 107 10.10 -12.87 -11.63
N GLY A 108 9.50 -11.69 -11.78
CA GLY A 108 10.06 -10.62 -12.60
C GLY A 108 11.41 -10.11 -12.09
N ALA A 109 11.53 -9.89 -10.78
CA ALA A 109 12.75 -9.37 -10.17
C ALA A 109 13.91 -10.38 -10.20
N LEU A 110 13.62 -11.68 -10.24
CA LEU A 110 14.63 -12.74 -10.42
C LEU A 110 15.31 -12.69 -11.80
N ILE A 111 14.68 -12.08 -12.80
CA ILE A 111 15.21 -12.04 -14.18
C ILE A 111 16.42 -11.10 -14.29
N PHE A 112 16.48 -10.02 -13.50
CA PHE A 112 17.50 -8.99 -13.70
C PHE A 112 18.05 -8.35 -12.42
N PHE A 113 17.33 -8.38 -11.30
CA PHE A 113 17.62 -7.53 -10.14
C PHE A 113 18.15 -8.27 -8.92
N SER A 114 17.78 -9.53 -8.73
CA SER A 114 18.06 -10.29 -7.51
C SER A 114 18.37 -11.77 -7.76
N THR A 115 19.09 -12.41 -6.83
CA THR A 115 19.21 -13.87 -6.79
C THR A 115 18.02 -14.56 -6.11
N ASP A 116 17.38 -13.84 -5.19
CA ASP A 116 16.18 -14.27 -4.45
C ASP A 116 15.48 -12.99 -3.93
N ASN A 117 14.18 -13.04 -3.66
CA ASN A 117 13.45 -11.86 -3.21
C ASN A 117 12.12 -12.21 -2.53
N LYS A 118 11.53 -11.19 -1.90
CA LYS A 118 10.18 -11.21 -1.36
C LYS A 118 9.48 -9.91 -1.73
N ILE A 119 8.62 -9.96 -2.75
CA ILE A 119 7.87 -8.82 -3.25
C ILE A 119 6.36 -9.08 -3.14
N GLU A 120 5.63 -8.14 -2.55
CA GLU A 120 4.17 -8.14 -2.52
C GLU A 120 3.66 -6.75 -2.92
N LEU A 121 3.05 -6.63 -4.11
CA LEU A 121 2.59 -5.35 -4.66
C LEU A 121 1.36 -4.79 -3.91
N ARG A 122 1.61 -4.17 -2.76
CA ARG A 122 0.65 -3.36 -2.00
C ARG A 122 1.40 -2.31 -1.18
N PRO A 123 0.78 -1.17 -0.83
CA PRO A 123 1.40 -0.22 0.09
C PRO A 123 1.76 -0.90 1.41
N GLY A 124 2.98 -0.66 1.90
CA GLY A 124 3.54 -1.30 3.09
C GLY A 124 3.87 -2.79 2.92
N GLY A 125 3.69 -3.37 1.73
CA GLY A 125 4.08 -4.75 1.40
C GLY A 125 5.61 -4.90 1.33
N PRO A 126 6.16 -6.10 1.57
CA PRO A 126 7.59 -6.35 1.44
C PRO A 126 8.09 -6.04 0.02
N TYR A 127 9.25 -5.41 -0.04
CA TYR A 127 10.05 -5.19 -1.25
C TYR A 127 11.51 -5.54 -0.95
N GLU A 128 11.74 -6.82 -0.64
CA GLU A 128 13.04 -7.31 -0.20
C GLU A 128 13.77 -8.00 -1.34
N ILE A 129 14.90 -7.45 -1.75
CA ILE A 129 15.80 -7.91 -2.81
C ILE A 129 17.06 -8.52 -2.17
N TYR A 130 17.26 -9.82 -2.35
CA TYR A 130 18.38 -10.56 -1.80
C TYR A 130 19.46 -10.78 -2.86
N PHE A 131 20.68 -10.33 -2.56
CA PHE A 131 21.87 -10.55 -3.42
C PHE A 131 22.73 -11.72 -2.94
N ASN A 132 22.51 -12.20 -1.71
CA ASN A 132 23.17 -13.38 -1.15
C ASN A 132 22.17 -14.17 -0.32
N SER A 133 21.52 -15.16 -0.93
CA SER A 133 20.52 -16.01 -0.26
C SER A 133 21.12 -16.93 0.82
N GLN A 134 22.44 -17.17 0.79
CA GLN A 134 23.16 -17.99 1.77
C GLN A 134 23.54 -17.22 3.04
N ALA A 135 23.47 -15.89 3.02
CA ALA A 135 23.73 -15.09 4.20
C ALA A 135 22.57 -15.22 5.22
N ALA A 136 22.89 -15.01 6.50
CA ALA A 136 21.89 -14.95 7.56
C ALA A 136 20.91 -13.79 7.32
N TYR A 137 19.70 -13.90 7.88
CA TYR A 137 18.72 -12.81 7.82
C TYR A 137 19.30 -11.52 8.43
N GLY A 138 19.12 -10.40 7.74
CA GLY A 138 19.73 -9.09 8.04
C GLY A 138 21.02 -8.81 7.27
N GLN A 139 21.60 -9.82 6.63
CA GLN A 139 22.86 -9.73 5.86
C GLN A 139 22.66 -9.97 4.35
N ARG A 140 21.43 -10.16 3.89
CA ARG A 140 21.10 -10.42 2.48
C ARG A 140 20.87 -9.16 1.65
N VAL A 141 20.94 -7.99 2.31
CA VAL A 141 20.95 -6.60 1.81
C VAL A 141 19.70 -5.81 2.19
N SER A 142 18.53 -6.12 1.65
CA SER A 142 17.34 -5.22 1.75
C SER A 142 16.16 -5.81 2.53
N GLU A 143 16.45 -6.67 3.50
CA GLU A 143 15.45 -7.14 4.45
C GLU A 143 14.71 -5.96 5.12
N GLY A 144 13.38 -6.10 5.25
CA GLY A 144 12.53 -5.09 5.87
C GLY A 144 12.18 -3.87 5.01
N CYS A 145 12.75 -3.73 3.80
CA CYS A 145 12.35 -2.73 2.82
C CYS A 145 10.93 -2.99 2.32
N ARG A 146 10.19 -1.91 2.03
CA ARG A 146 8.77 -1.96 1.66
C ARG A 146 8.45 -1.14 0.43
N ILE A 147 7.31 -1.46 -0.18
CA ILE A 147 6.65 -0.59 -1.16
C ILE A 147 6.01 0.58 -0.43
N LEU A 148 6.35 1.79 -0.86
CA LEU A 148 5.82 3.04 -0.30
C LEU A 148 4.55 3.46 -1.03
N SER A 149 4.58 3.49 -2.36
CA SER A 149 3.42 3.85 -3.20
C SER A 149 3.63 3.38 -4.64
N TYR A 150 2.53 3.31 -5.40
CA TYR A 150 2.60 3.00 -6.83
C TYR A 150 1.41 3.55 -7.62
N LEU A 151 1.66 3.83 -8.89
CA LEU A 151 0.66 4.02 -9.92
C LEU A 151 0.91 2.96 -10.99
N LEU A 152 -0.10 2.12 -11.26
CA LEU A 152 0.04 0.98 -12.16
C LEU A 152 0.64 1.42 -13.50
N LYS A 153 1.75 0.76 -13.87
CA LYS A 153 2.46 0.97 -15.15
C LYS A 153 2.98 2.39 -15.38
N GLN A 154 3.18 3.16 -14.30
CA GLN A 154 3.66 4.55 -14.37
C GLN A 154 4.73 4.86 -13.32
N MET A 155 4.53 4.39 -12.08
CA MET A 155 5.40 4.74 -10.96
C MET A 155 5.42 3.63 -9.91
N LEU A 156 6.62 3.28 -9.44
CA LEU A 156 6.82 2.46 -8.25
C LEU A 156 7.79 3.20 -7.32
N SER A 157 7.45 3.29 -6.04
CA SER A 157 8.30 3.84 -4.99
C SER A 157 8.49 2.80 -3.89
N PHE A 158 9.74 2.56 -3.50
CA PHE A 158 10.10 1.55 -2.50
C PHE A 158 11.33 1.99 -1.70
N GLU A 159 11.50 1.40 -0.51
CA GLU A 159 12.64 1.63 0.38
C GLU A 159 13.89 0.88 -0.09
N ARG A 160 15.07 1.43 0.22
CA ARG A 160 16.34 0.74 0.02
C ARG A 160 17.29 1.01 1.18
N ASN A 161 17.75 -0.05 1.81
CA ASN A 161 18.76 0.04 2.88
C ASN A 161 20.18 0.11 2.31
N ALA A 162 21.09 0.77 3.03
CA ALA A 162 22.52 0.76 2.72
C ALA A 162 23.09 -0.67 2.81
N PRO A 163 24.08 -1.08 2.00
CA PRO A 163 24.63 -2.44 2.05
C PRO A 163 25.19 -2.82 3.44
N PRO A 164 25.25 -4.12 3.80
CA PRO A 164 25.68 -4.56 5.14
C PRO A 164 27.08 -4.09 5.58
N GLY A 165 28.00 -3.87 4.63
CA GLY A 165 29.36 -3.39 4.90
C GLY A 165 29.46 -1.93 5.37
N PHE A 166 28.35 -1.19 5.41
CA PHE A 166 28.32 0.22 5.83
C PHE A 166 28.22 0.40 7.37
N GLY A 167 28.11 -0.68 8.14
CA GLY A 167 28.17 -0.65 9.60
C GLY A 167 27.12 0.31 10.21
N PRO A 168 27.49 1.20 11.15
CA PRO A 168 26.56 2.16 11.77
C PRO A 168 25.88 3.14 10.81
N LEU A 169 26.34 3.25 9.55
CA LEU A 169 25.69 4.10 8.53
C LEU A 169 24.48 3.41 7.87
N ARG A 170 24.14 2.19 8.30
CA ARG A 170 22.98 1.42 7.82
C ARG A 170 21.73 1.60 8.69
N GLU A 171 21.92 1.89 9.98
CA GLU A 171 20.86 2.22 10.94
C GLU A 171 20.53 3.72 10.86
#